data_AF-A0A3D4XBK2-F1
#
_entry.id   AF-A0A3D4XBK2-F1
#
_cell.length_a   1.000
_cell.length_b   1.000
_cell.length_c   1.000
_cell.angle_alpha   90.00
_cell.angle_beta   90.00
_cell.angle_gamma   90.00
#
_symmetry.space_group_name_H-M   'P 1'
#
loop_
_entity.id
_entity.type
_entity.pdbx_description
1 polymer ?
#
loop_
_entity_poly.entity_id
_entity_poly.type
_entity_poly.pdbx_seq_one_letter_code
_entity_poly.pdbx_strand_id
1 'polypeptide(L)'
;SDLANMINEAAINAVKEGRGYVCQKDLFNAVEVVLVGKEKKDRIMSKEERKIVSYHEVGHALISALQKNSEPVQKITIVPRTMGALGYVMHVPEEEKYLNTQAELHDMLVG
;
A
#
# COMPACT_ATOMS: atom_id res chain seq x y z
N SER A 1 11.88 -11.93 -9.70
CA SER A 1 12.20 -10.83 -10.64
C SER A 1 11.80 -9.45 -10.11
N ASP A 2 10.90 -9.40 -9.12
CA ASP A 2 10.30 -8.16 -8.62
C ASP A 2 11.29 -7.27 -7.85
N LEU A 3 12.23 -7.86 -7.13
CA LEU A 3 13.28 -7.11 -6.44
C LEU A 3 14.12 -6.28 -7.43
N ALA A 4 14.53 -6.86 -8.56
CA ALA A 4 15.28 -6.14 -9.58
C ALA A 4 14.45 -4.98 -10.17
N ASN A 5 13.14 -5.19 -10.35
CA ASN A 5 12.22 -4.15 -10.80
C ASN A 5 12.08 -3.01 -9.77
N MET A 6 11.98 -3.34 -8.47
CA MET A 6 11.94 -2.35 -7.38
C MET A 6 13.22 -1.51 -7.34
N ILE A 7 14.40 -2.13 -7.44
CA ILE A 7 15.67 -1.39 -7.47
C ILE A 7 15.75 -0.47 -8.69
N ASN A 8 15.28 -0.92 -9.85
CA ASN A 8 15.26 -0.11 -11.05
C ASN A 8 14.31 1.10 -10.93
N GLU A 9 13.08 0.91 -10.45
CA GLU A 9 12.14 2.03 -10.23
C GLU A 9 12.65 3.02 -9.17
N ALA A 10 13.34 2.53 -8.12
CA ALA A 10 13.97 3.40 -7.12
C ALA A 10 15.09 4.26 -7.74
N ALA A 11 15.94 3.65 -8.57
CA ALA A 11 17.00 4.37 -9.29
C ALA A 11 16.43 5.42 -10.26
N ILE A 12 15.38 5.08 -11.02
CA ILE A 12 14.67 6.01 -11.90
C ILE A 12 14.13 7.19 -11.11
N ASN A 13 13.56 6.96 -9.92
CA ASN A 13 13.03 8.01 -9.07
C ASN A 13 14.13 8.95 -8.55
N ALA A 14 15.27 8.40 -8.12
CA ALA A 14 16.41 9.20 -7.68
C ALA A 14 16.93 10.12 -8.79
N VAL A 15 17.08 9.60 -10.01
CA VAL A 15 17.54 10.38 -11.18
C VAL A 15 16.53 11.48 -11.56
N LYS A 16 15.23 11.17 -11.56
CA LYS A 16 14.17 12.16 -11.82
C LYS A 16 14.20 13.34 -10.86
N GLU A 17 14.64 13.09 -9.64
CA GLU A 17 14.75 14.09 -8.58
C GLU A 17 16.14 14.76 -8.54
N GLY A 18 16.99 14.50 -9.53
CA GLY A 18 18.33 15.10 -9.65
C GLY A 18 19.35 14.56 -8.64
N ARG A 19 19.09 13.40 -8.02
CA ARG A 19 20.00 12.76 -7.05
C ARG A 19 20.93 11.76 -7.74
N GLY A 20 22.18 11.71 -7.29
CA GLY A 20 23.18 10.72 -7.73
C GLY A 20 23.18 9.40 -6.92
N TYR A 21 22.31 9.27 -5.93
CA TYR A 21 22.19 8.09 -5.08
C TYR A 21 20.73 7.81 -4.73
N VAL A 22 20.42 6.54 -4.48
CA VAL A 22 19.11 6.07 -4.03
C VAL A 22 19.00 6.26 -2.52
N CYS A 23 17.86 6.76 -2.05
CA CYS A 23 17.55 6.86 -0.63
C CYS A 23 16.38 5.95 -0.24
N GLN A 24 16.14 5.83 1.07
CA GLN A 24 15.05 5.00 1.61
C GLN A 24 13.68 5.37 1.02
N LYS A 25 13.42 6.66 0.77
CA LYS A 25 12.18 7.15 0.16
C LYS A 25 11.98 6.60 -1.25
N ASP A 26 13.05 6.48 -2.04
CA ASP A 26 13.00 5.94 -3.39
C ASP A 26 12.64 4.45 -3.36
N LEU A 27 13.20 3.70 -2.41
CA LEU A 27 12.89 2.28 -2.21
C LEU A 27 11.43 2.07 -1.80
N PHE A 28 10.92 2.84 -0.82
CA PHE A 28 9.51 2.76 -0.43
C PHE A 28 8.56 3.08 -1.59
N ASN A 29 8.86 4.13 -2.36
CA ASN A 29 8.04 4.47 -3.53
C ASN A 29 8.08 3.36 -4.58
N ALA A 30 9.24 2.74 -4.82
CA ALA A 30 9.36 1.65 -5.76
C ALA A 30 8.54 0.41 -5.34
N VAL A 31 8.52 0.08 -4.04
CA VAL A 31 7.66 -0.97 -3.49
C VAL A 31 6.19 -0.67 -3.81
N GLU A 32 5.72 0.56 -3.55
CA GLU A 32 4.34 0.95 -3.88
C GLU A 32 4.05 0.88 -5.38
N VAL A 33 4.98 1.36 -6.21
CA VAL A 33 4.81 1.34 -7.67
C VAL A 33 4.71 -0.09 -8.20
N VAL A 34 5.50 -1.02 -7.67
CA VAL A 34 5.48 -2.43 -8.10
C VAL A 34 4.25 -3.16 -7.57
N LEU A 35 3.82 -2.90 -6.34
CA LEU A 35 2.68 -3.60 -5.71
C LEU A 35 1.32 -3.09 -6.19
N VAL A 36 1.11 -1.76 -6.21
CA VAL A 36 -0.21 -1.15 -6.44
C VAL A 36 -0.23 -0.20 -7.64
N GLY A 37 0.91 0.01 -8.28
CA GLY A 37 1.05 0.84 -9.48
C GLY A 37 1.41 2.30 -9.20
N LYS A 38 1.59 3.05 -10.30
CA LYS A 38 1.96 4.47 -10.26
C LYS A 38 0.78 5.31 -9.78
N GLU A 39 1.09 6.44 -9.15
CA GLU A 39 0.08 7.42 -8.76
C GLU A 39 -0.64 7.98 -9.99
N LYS A 40 -1.98 8.02 -9.96
CA LYS A 40 -2.79 8.66 -10.99
C LYS A 40 -2.94 10.15 -10.69
N LYS A 41 -1.93 10.93 -11.08
CA LYS A 41 -1.92 12.39 -10.88
C LYS A 41 -3.08 13.12 -11.57
N ASP A 42 -3.57 12.57 -12.68
CA ASP A 42 -4.65 13.18 -13.45
C ASP A 42 -6.06 12.89 -12.89
N ARG A 43 -6.16 12.00 -11.89
CA ARG A 43 -7.45 11.64 -11.29
C ARG A 43 -7.73 12.53 -10.07
N ILE A 44 -8.43 13.63 -10.30
CA ILE A 44 -8.90 14.51 -9.24
C ILE A 44 -10.23 13.96 -8.71
N MET A 45 -10.24 13.48 -7.46
CA MET A 45 -11.47 13.13 -6.76
C MET A 45 -12.17 14.38 -6.23
N SER A 46 -13.50 14.40 -6.32
CA SER A 46 -14.34 15.39 -5.67
C SER A 46 -14.20 15.33 -4.14
N LYS A 47 -14.68 16.37 -3.45
CA LYS A 47 -14.66 16.40 -1.98
C LYS A 47 -15.49 15.24 -1.38
N GLU A 48 -16.60 14.89 -2.02
CA GLU A 48 -17.47 13.82 -1.57
C GLU A 48 -16.83 12.44 -1.79
N GLU A 49 -16.26 12.19 -2.98
CA GLU A 49 -15.53 10.94 -3.25
C GLU A 49 -14.35 10.76 -2.29
N ARG A 50 -13.56 11.81 -2.04
CA ARG A 50 -12.47 11.75 -1.04
C ARG A 50 -12.97 11.39 0.35
N LYS A 51 -14.13 11.91 0.75
CA LYS A 51 -14.73 11.61 2.05
C LYS A 51 -15.15 10.14 2.12
N ILE A 52 -15.83 9.64 1.09
CA ILE A 52 -16.26 8.24 0.99
C ILE A 52 -15.04 7.30 1.06
N VAL A 53 -14.03 7.54 0.24
CA VAL A 53 -12.81 6.72 0.22
C VAL A 53 -12.08 6.79 1.56
N SER A 54 -12.00 7.97 2.19
CA SER A 54 -11.39 8.08 3.52
C SER A 54 -12.08 7.19 4.56
N TYR A 55 -13.41 7.15 4.58
CA TYR A 55 -14.13 6.26 5.51
C TYR A 55 -13.93 4.78 5.17
N HIS A 56 -13.86 4.44 3.88
CA HIS A 56 -13.62 3.07 3.43
C HIS A 56 -12.24 2.56 3.91
N GLU A 57 -11.17 3.30 3.61
CA GLU A 57 -9.80 2.90 4.00
C GLU A 57 -9.60 2.92 5.51
N VAL A 58 -10.18 3.91 6.22
CA VAL A 58 -10.13 3.95 7.69
C VAL A 58 -10.93 2.78 8.30
N GLY A 59 -12.02 2.35 7.66
CA GLY A 59 -12.78 1.17 8.06
C GLY A 59 -11.92 -0.10 8.04
N HIS A 60 -11.25 -0.36 6.90
CA HIS A 60 -10.31 -1.47 6.76
C HIS A 60 -9.19 -1.42 7.82
N ALA A 61 -8.59 -0.25 8.00
CA ALA A 61 -7.53 -0.07 8.99
C ALA A 61 -8.00 -0.26 10.43
N LEU A 62 -9.19 0.23 10.78
CA LEU A 62 -9.73 0.11 12.13
C LEU A 62 -10.08 -1.33 12.47
N ILE A 63 -10.75 -2.05 11.56
CA ILE A 63 -11.07 -3.48 11.75
C ILE A 63 -9.78 -4.27 11.92
N SER A 64 -8.81 -4.05 11.05
CA SER A 64 -7.50 -4.70 11.14
C SER A 64 -6.77 -4.37 12.45
N ALA A 65 -6.86 -3.15 12.96
CA ALA A 65 -6.23 -2.79 14.24
C ALA A 65 -6.93 -3.39 15.47
N LEU A 66 -8.21 -3.76 15.36
CA LEU A 66 -9.00 -4.34 16.46
C LEU A 66 -8.96 -5.87 16.48
N GLN A 67 -8.69 -6.50 15.34
CA GLN A 67 -8.49 -7.94 15.24
C GLN A 67 -7.20 -8.37 15.94
N LYS A 68 -7.20 -9.58 16.51
CA LYS A 68 -6.06 -10.10 17.27
C LYS A 68 -5.04 -10.82 16.39
N ASN A 69 -5.48 -11.32 15.24
CA ASN A 69 -4.68 -12.17 14.35
C ASN A 69 -4.37 -11.51 13.00
N SER A 70 -4.66 -10.21 12.88
CA SER A 70 -4.41 -9.40 11.69
C SER A 70 -2.97 -8.89 11.65
N GLU A 71 -2.46 -8.68 10.44
CA GLU A 71 -1.16 -8.05 10.23
C GLU A 71 -1.20 -6.54 10.53
N PRO A 72 -0.12 -5.98 11.11
CA PRO A 72 -0.08 -4.57 11.46
C PRO A 72 -0.22 -3.66 10.22
N VAL A 73 -1.01 -2.61 10.38
CA VAL A 73 -1.20 -1.58 9.34
C VAL A 73 0.05 -0.71 9.27
N GLN A 74 0.75 -0.76 8.15
CA GLN A 74 1.96 0.04 7.91
C GLN A 74 1.65 1.38 7.26
N LYS A 75 0.62 1.44 6.41
CA LYS A 75 0.24 2.65 5.68
C LYS A 75 -1.24 2.65 5.31
N ILE A 76 -1.84 3.83 5.38
CA ILE A 76 -3.20 4.10 4.89
C ILE A 76 -3.10 5.27 3.92
N THR A 77 -3.73 5.17 2.75
CA THR A 77 -3.74 6.28 1.78
C THR A 77 -5.02 6.30 0.95
N ILE A 78 -5.45 7.51 0.61
CA ILE A 78 -6.56 7.78 -0.33
C ILE A 78 -6.04 8.28 -1.70
N VAL A 79 -4.74 8.11 -1.96
CA VAL A 79 -4.13 8.55 -3.20
C VAL A 79 -4.38 7.48 -4.28
N PRO A 80 -5.04 7.83 -5.40
CA PRO A 80 -5.44 6.85 -6.39
C PRO A 80 -4.23 6.32 -7.17
N ARG A 81 -4.23 5.01 -7.48
CA ARG A 81 -3.17 4.33 -8.21
C ARG A 81 -3.66 3.76 -9.55
N THR A 82 -2.74 3.42 -10.46
CA THR A 82 -3.04 2.96 -11.81
C THR A 82 -3.79 1.63 -11.86
N MET A 83 -3.63 0.76 -10.86
CA MET A 83 -4.31 -0.54 -10.77
C MET A 83 -5.77 -0.46 -10.30
N GLY A 84 -6.40 0.71 -10.38
CA GLY A 84 -7.83 0.89 -10.08
C GLY A 84 -8.14 1.20 -8.61
N ALA A 85 -7.15 1.13 -7.72
CA ALA A 85 -7.28 1.52 -6.33
C ALA A 85 -7.56 3.04 -6.19
N LEU A 86 -8.63 3.39 -5.48
CA LEU A 86 -8.96 4.78 -5.08
C LEU A 86 -8.27 5.19 -3.78
N GLY A 87 -7.91 4.19 -2.98
CA GLY A 87 -7.10 4.23 -1.77
C GLY A 87 -6.65 2.80 -1.49
N TYR A 88 -5.84 2.60 -0.46
CA TYR A 88 -5.53 1.28 0.06
C TYR A 88 -5.01 1.35 1.50
N VAL A 89 -5.17 0.23 2.21
CA VAL A 89 -4.48 -0.10 3.45
C VAL A 89 -3.39 -1.12 3.15
N MET A 90 -2.17 -0.87 3.60
CA MET A 90 -1.03 -1.75 3.44
C MET A 90 -0.70 -2.44 4.76
N HIS A 91 -0.67 -3.77 4.71
CA HIS A 91 -0.23 -4.64 5.79
C HIS A 91 1.18 -5.14 5.50
N VAL A 92 1.96 -5.35 6.55
CA VAL A 92 3.28 -5.99 6.44
C VAL A 92 3.29 -7.20 7.38
N PRO A 93 3.47 -8.42 6.85
CA PRO A 93 3.62 -9.60 7.69
C PRO A 93 4.86 -9.48 8.58
N GLU A 94 4.71 -9.75 9.88
CA GLU A 94 5.85 -9.80 10.82
C GLU A 94 6.66 -11.08 10.67
N GLU A 95 5.99 -12.17 10.27
CA GLU A 95 6.57 -13.49 10.11
C GLU A 95 6.11 -14.15 8.81
N GLU A 96 7.00 -14.91 8.18
CA GLU A 96 6.65 -15.71 7.01
C GLU A 96 5.86 -16.95 7.46
N LYS A 97 4.55 -16.96 7.19
CA LYS A 97 3.66 -18.08 7.51
C LYS A 97 3.37 -18.92 6.27
N TYR A 98 3.45 -20.25 6.42
CA TYR A 98 3.10 -21.20 5.37
C TYR A 98 1.68 -21.78 5.50
N LEU A 99 1.04 -21.61 6.66
CA LEU A 99 -0.29 -22.13 6.97
C LEU A 99 -1.08 -21.07 7.75
N ASN A 100 -2.39 -21.02 7.52
CA ASN A 100 -3.32 -20.17 8.25
C ASN A 100 -4.31 -21.02 9.07
N THR A 101 -4.59 -20.59 10.28
CA THR A 101 -5.65 -21.14 11.13
C THR A 101 -7.03 -20.65 10.66
N GLN A 102 -8.09 -21.34 11.08
CA GLN A 102 -9.46 -20.90 10.78
C GLN A 102 -9.74 -19.48 11.33
N ALA A 103 -9.19 -19.14 12.51
CA ALA A 103 -9.37 -17.84 13.12
C ALA A 103 -8.70 -16.72 12.30
N GLU A 104 -7.48 -16.95 11.82
CA GLU A 104 -6.79 -16.01 10.92
C GLU A 104 -7.54 -15.82 9.60
N LEU A 105 -7.99 -16.91 8.97
CA LEU A 105 -8.78 -16.82 7.74
C LEU A 105 -10.11 -16.10 7.96
N HIS A 106 -10.76 -16.30 9.10
CA HIS A 106 -11.97 -15.57 9.46
C HIS A 106 -11.70 -14.07 9.60
N ASP A 107 -10.62 -13.69 10.28
CA ASP A 107 -10.25 -12.29 10.44
C ASP A 107 -9.90 -11.64 9.09
N MET A 108 -9.21 -12.35 8.20
CA MET A 108 -8.92 -11.93 6.83
C MET A 108 -10.17 -11.74 5.94
N LEU A 109 -11.28 -12.42 6.24
CA LEU A 109 -12.53 -12.26 5.48
C LEU A 109 -13.35 -11.06 5.95
N VAL A 110 -13.18 -10.66 7.20
CA VAL A 110 -13.89 -9.52 7.81
C VAL A 110 -13.17 -8.21 7.51
N GLY A 111 -11.84 -8.24 7.46
CA GLY A 111 -10.98 -7.12 7.06
C GLY A 111 -11.14 -6.78 5.59
#